data_AF-A0A378BB09-F1
#
_entry.id   AF-A0A378BB09-F1
#
_cell.length_a   1.000
_cell.length_b   1.000
_cell.length_c   1.000
_cell.angle_alpha   90.00
_cell.angle_beta   90.00
_cell.angle_gamma   90.00
#
_symmetry.space_group_name_H-M   'P 1'
#
loop_
_entity.id
_entity.type
_entity.pdbx_description
1 polymer ?
#
loop_
_entity_poly.entity_id
_entity_poly.type
_entity_poly.pdbx_seq_one_letter_code
_entity_poly.pdbx_strand_id
1 'polypeptide(L)'
;MKVLLIYAHPEPRSLNGALKNFAVRHLQQAGHEVQVSDLYAMRWKAGYDADDSGARRSASSGGRPSIPNRPLPRAPKVRISQPSRKSCCGPIR
;
A
#
# COMPACT_ATOMS: atom_id res chain seq x y z
N MET A 1 -0.29 -2.88 26.74
CA MET A 1 -0.99 -3.46 25.56
C MET A 1 -0.15 -3.27 24.30
N LYS A 2 -0.32 -4.09 23.27
CA LYS A 2 0.42 -4.02 22.01
C LYS A 2 -0.37 -3.23 20.96
N VAL A 3 0.26 -2.25 20.32
CA VAL A 3 -0.35 -1.37 19.32
C VAL A 3 0.48 -1.41 18.04
N LEU A 4 -0.18 -1.65 16.90
CA LEU A 4 0.42 -1.56 15.58
C LEU A 4 -0.09 -0.30 14.86
N LEU A 5 0.81 0.62 14.56
CA LEU A 5 0.52 1.85 13.82
C LEU A 5 0.94 1.69 12.35
N ILE A 6 -0.03 1.72 11.44
CA ILE A 6 0.21 1.70 10.00
C ILE A 6 0.37 3.13 9.50
N TYR A 7 1.51 3.44 8.89
CA TYR A 7 1.79 4.73 8.30
C TYR A 7 1.88 4.63 6.78
N ALA A 8 1.03 5.39 6.08
CA ALA A 8 0.88 5.31 4.63
C ALA A 8 1.02 6.70 4.00
N HIS A 9 2.17 7.36 4.18
CA HIS A 9 2.43 8.66 3.56
C HIS A 9 3.88 8.78 3.08
N PRO A 10 4.14 9.27 1.85
CA PRO A 10 5.49 9.29 1.27
C PRO A 10 6.41 10.34 1.90
N GLU A 11 5.86 11.47 2.35
CA GLU A 11 6.64 12.58 2.91
C GLU A 11 6.65 12.56 4.45
N PRO A 12 7.80 12.30 5.11
CA PRO A 12 7.89 12.22 6.58
C PRO A 12 7.67 13.55 7.30
N ARG A 13 7.89 14.70 6.64
CA ARG A 13 7.68 16.04 7.22
C ARG A 13 6.28 16.59 6.98
N SER A 14 5.39 15.77 6.42
CA SER A 14 3.97 16.11 6.26
C SER A 14 3.24 16.17 7.61
N LEU A 15 2.03 16.72 7.61
CA LEU A 15 1.10 16.65 8.74
C LEU A 15 0.89 15.20 9.23
N ASN A 16 0.75 14.25 8.30
CA ASN A 16 0.61 12.84 8.64
C ASN A 16 1.86 12.29 9.34
N GLY A 17 3.05 12.70 8.91
CA GLY A 17 4.30 12.35 9.59
C GLY A 17 4.38 12.93 11.01
N ALA A 18 3.94 14.17 11.19
CA ALA A 18 3.86 14.80 12.51
C ALA A 18 2.87 14.07 13.44
N LEU A 19 1.68 13.71 12.94
CA LEU A 19 0.67 12.95 13.69
C LEU A 19 1.15 11.55 14.06
N LYS A 20 1.83 10.84 13.15
CA LYS A 20 2.48 9.55 13.45
C LYS A 20 3.44 9.70 14.64
N ASN A 21 4.34 10.67 14.57
CA ASN A 21 5.35 10.88 15.60
C ASN A 21 4.72 11.27 16.94
N PHE A 22 3.66 12.07 16.93
CA PHE A 22 2.88 12.39 18.11
C PHE A 22 2.23 11.15 18.72
N ALA A 23 1.52 10.35 17.92
CA ALA A 23 0.84 9.15 18.38
C ALA A 23 1.81 8.13 19.00
N VAL A 24 2.95 7.88 18.36
CA VAL A 24 3.98 6.95 18.89
C VAL A 24 4.45 7.41 20.27
N ARG A 25 4.83 8.69 20.41
CA ARG A 25 5.31 9.24 21.69
C ARG A 25 4.25 9.13 22.77
N HIS A 26 3.01 9.53 22.47
CA HIS A 26 1.92 9.50 23.43
C HIS A 26 1.60 8.09 23.91
N LEU A 27 1.51 7.13 22.98
CA LEU A 27 1.19 5.74 23.30
C LEU A 27 2.32 5.04 24.08
N GLN A 28 3.58 5.33 23.76
CA GLN A 28 4.73 4.83 24.52
C GLN A 28 4.74 5.41 25.95
N GLN A 29 4.45 6.70 26.11
CA GLN A 29 4.34 7.35 27.42
C GLN A 29 3.21 6.77 28.28
N ALA A 30 2.13 6.33 27.65
CA ALA A 30 1.03 5.62 28.32
C ALA A 30 1.35 4.13 28.64
N GLY A 31 2.57 3.65 28.36
CA GLY A 31 3.00 2.28 28.68
C GLY A 31 2.59 1.22 27.66
N HIS A 32 2.27 1.61 26.43
CA HIS A 32 1.96 0.66 25.35
C HIS A 32 3.21 0.29 24.55
N GLU A 33 3.27 -0.97 24.11
CA GLU A 33 4.29 -1.42 23.13
C GLU A 33 3.80 -1.03 21.74
N VAL A 34 4.51 -0.10 21.07
CA VAL A 34 4.11 0.44 19.78
C VAL A 34 5.06 -0.04 18.69
N GLN A 35 4.49 -0.69 17.67
CA GLN A 35 5.20 -1.04 16.43
C GLN A 35 4.67 -0.17 15.29
N VAL A 36 5.56 0.27 14.40
CA VAL A 36 5.20 1.12 13.26
C VAL A 36 5.55 0.42 11.97
N SER A 37 4.56 0.23 11.10
CA SER A 37 4.77 -0.26 9.73
C SER A 37 4.57 0.89 8.76
N ASP A 38 5.68 1.39 8.22
CA ASP A 38 5.71 2.44 7.21
C ASP A 38 5.60 1.82 5.81
N LEU A 39 4.41 1.86 5.22
CA LEU A 39 4.13 1.19 3.94
C LEU A 39 4.96 1.75 2.80
N TYR A 40 5.26 3.05 2.81
CA TYR A 40 6.05 3.68 1.75
C TYR A 40 7.53 3.36 1.91
N ALA A 41 8.07 3.42 3.14
CA ALA A 41 9.45 3.02 3.40
C ALA A 41 9.68 1.52 3.16
N MET A 42 8.69 0.68 3.47
CA MET A 42 8.70 -0.77 3.23
C MET A 42 8.53 -1.14 1.75
N ARG A 43 8.22 -0.17 0.87
CA ARG A 43 7.82 -0.42 -0.53
C ARG A 43 6.72 -1.49 -0.62
N TRP A 44 5.75 -1.37 0.27
CA TRP A 44 4.67 -2.32 0.37
C TRP A 44 3.91 -2.42 -0.96
N LYS A 45 3.69 -3.66 -1.41
CA LYS A 45 2.98 -3.96 -2.65
C LYS A 45 1.48 -3.87 -2.40
N ALA A 46 0.82 -2.91 -3.03
CA ALA A 46 -0.62 -2.70 -2.90
C ALA A 46 -1.48 -3.61 -3.79
N GLY A 47 -0.92 -4.06 -4.92
CA GLY A 47 -1.59 -4.98 -5.83
C GLY A 47 -1.51 -6.42 -5.32
N TYR A 48 -2.59 -7.19 -5.54
CA TYR A 48 -2.61 -8.62 -5.28
C TYR A 48 -2.29 -9.40 -6.57
N ASP A 49 -1.42 -10.41 -6.47
CA ASP A 49 -1.15 -11.36 -7.55
C ASP A 49 -0.90 -12.78 -7.02
N ALA A 50 -0.51 -13.69 -7.92
CA ALA A 50 -0.33 -15.10 -7.61
C ALA A 50 0.81 -15.35 -6.60
N ASP A 51 1.81 -14.47 -6.51
CA ASP A 51 2.94 -14.62 -5.58
C ASP A 51 2.53 -14.36 -4.12
N ASP A 52 1.39 -13.69 -3.89
CA ASP A 52 0.85 -13.47 -2.54
C ASP A 52 0.13 -14.70 -1.98
N SER A 53 -0.27 -15.63 -2.86
CA SER A 53 -0.83 -16.90 -2.45
C SER A 53 0.31 -17.81 -2.00
N GLY A 54 0.48 -17.91 -0.68
CA GLY A 54 1.27 -18.98 -0.09
C GLY A 54 0.60 -20.29 -0.44
N ALA A 55 0.92 -20.85 -1.62
CA ALA A 55 0.64 -22.24 -1.92
C ALA A 55 1.11 -22.98 -0.67
N ARG A 56 0.15 -23.52 0.10
CA ARG A 56 0.44 -24.38 1.25
C ARG A 56 1.56 -25.27 0.72
N ARG A 57 2.75 -25.25 1.32
CA ARG A 57 3.93 -25.90 0.74
C ARG A 57 3.60 -27.38 0.62
N SER A 58 3.02 -27.75 -0.50
CA SER A 58 2.44 -29.06 -0.74
C SER A 58 3.66 -29.91 -0.94
N ALA A 59 4.03 -30.64 0.09
CA ALA A 59 4.84 -31.82 -0.08
C ALA A 59 4.04 -32.77 -0.98
N SER A 60 4.17 -32.63 -2.30
CA SER A 60 3.84 -33.64 -3.32
C SER A 60 4.21 -33.13 -4.70
N SER A 61 5.31 -33.70 -5.19
CA SER A 61 5.58 -34.10 -6.58
C SER A 61 4.38 -34.05 -7.54
N GLY A 62 4.56 -33.39 -8.68
CA GLY A 62 3.71 -33.59 -9.87
C GLY A 62 3.78 -32.40 -10.83
N GLY A 63 4.47 -32.56 -11.95
CA GLY A 63 4.70 -31.50 -12.94
C GLY A 63 3.41 -30.87 -13.46
N ARG A 64 3.42 -29.54 -13.63
CA ARG A 64 2.36 -28.80 -14.33
C ARG A 64 2.55 -28.99 -15.84
N PRO A 65 1.53 -29.43 -16.61
CA PRO A 65 1.58 -29.31 -18.06
C PRO A 65 1.51 -27.84 -18.48
N SER A 66 2.43 -27.42 -19.34
CA SER A 66 2.48 -26.09 -19.92
C SER A 66 1.25 -25.81 -20.79
N ILE A 67 0.41 -24.88 -20.37
CA ILE A 67 -0.66 -24.34 -21.22
C ILE A 67 0.01 -23.42 -22.26
N PRO A 68 -0.19 -23.62 -23.57
CA PRO A 68 0.35 -22.70 -24.57
C PRO A 68 -0.33 -21.33 -24.46
N ASN A 69 0.48 -20.27 -24.47
CA ASN A 69 0.05 -18.87 -24.40
C ASN A 69 -0.97 -18.56 -25.51
N ARG A 70 -2.26 -18.56 -25.17
CA ARG A 70 -3.31 -18.00 -26.03
C ARG A 70 -3.32 -16.48 -25.79
N PRO A 71 -3.10 -15.64 -26.82
CA PRO A 71 -3.13 -14.20 -26.64
C PRO A 71 -4.54 -13.77 -26.22
N LEU A 72 -4.64 -13.05 -25.10
CA LEU A 72 -5.88 -12.44 -24.64
C LEU A 72 -6.39 -11.43 -25.70
N PRO A 73 -7.71 -11.35 -25.96
CA PRO A 73 -8.26 -10.30 -26.80
C PRO A 73 -7.91 -8.93 -26.20
N ARG A 74 -7.47 -7.99 -27.05
CA ARG A 74 -7.10 -6.64 -26.61
C ARG A 74 -8.31 -5.99 -25.94
N ALA A 75 -8.17 -5.65 -24.66
CA ALA A 75 -9.20 -4.91 -23.94
C ALA A 75 -9.50 -3.57 -24.67
N PRO A 76 -10.78 -3.17 -24.80
CA PRO A 76 -11.12 -1.89 -25.40
C PRO A 76 -10.50 -0.77 -24.55
N LYS A 77 -9.83 0.18 -25.21
CA LYS A 77 -9.26 1.37 -24.55
C LYS A 77 -10.40 2.21 -24.00
N VAL A 78 -10.68 2.09 -22.70
CA VAL A 78 -11.54 3.03 -21.98
C VAL A 78 -10.84 4.38 -21.96
N ARG A 79 -11.35 5.33 -22.74
CA ARG A 79 -10.87 6.71 -22.75
C ARG A 79 -11.41 7.40 -21.50
N ILE A 80 -10.60 7.44 -20.45
CA ILE A 80 -10.90 8.25 -19.26
C ILE A 80 -10.79 9.72 -19.67
N SER A 81 -11.93 10.39 -19.78
CA SER A 81 -12.00 11.84 -19.91
C SER A 81 -11.47 12.47 -18.62
N GLN A 82 -10.34 13.18 -18.71
CA GLN A 82 -9.81 13.92 -17.57
C GLN A 82 -10.79 15.04 -17.16
N PRO A 83 -11.18 15.17 -15.89
CA PRO A 83 -11.84 16.38 -15.42
C PRO A 83 -10.85 17.55 -15.46
N SER A 84 -11.32 18.71 -15.92
CA SER A 84 -10.48 19.89 -16.09
C SER A 84 -9.88 20.33 -14.74
N ARG A 85 -8.58 20.64 -14.74
CA ARG A 85 -7.90 21.25 -13.61
C ARG A 85 -8.48 22.63 -13.36
N LYS A 86 -9.45 22.75 -12.47
CA LYS A 86 -9.81 24.05 -11.88
C LYS A 86 -8.77 24.36 -10.81
N SER A 87 -7.92 25.34 -11.11
CA SER A 87 -6.94 25.93 -10.20
C SER A 87 -7.65 26.51 -8.97
N CYS A 88 -7.53 25.84 -7.82
CA CYS A 88 -8.02 26.31 -6.53
C CYS A 88 -6.93 27.10 -5.75
N CYS A 89 -6.21 27.99 -6.42
CA CYS A 89 -5.31 28.93 -5.75
C CYS A 89 -5.77 30.36 -6.04
N GLY A 90 -6.58 30.91 -5.14
CA GLY A 90 -6.76 32.36 -4.98
C GLY A 90 -5.81 32.88 -3.89
N PRO A 91 -5.44 34.17 -3.92
CA PRO A 91 -4.50 34.75 -2.96
C PRO A 91 -5.15 34.89 -1.58
N ILE A 92 -4.45 34.39 -0.55
CA ILE A 92 -4.76 34.65 0.86
C ILE A 92 -4.37 36.11 1.13
N ARG A 93 -5.35 36.97 1.39
CA ARG A 93 -5.13 38.28 2.04
C ARG A 93 -5.21 38.12 3.55
#